data_AF-A0A915ZK80-F1
#
_entry.id   AF-A0A915ZK80-F1
#
_cell.length_a   1.000
_cell.length_b   1.000
_cell.length_c   1.000
_cell.angle_alpha   90.00
_cell.angle_beta   90.00
_cell.angle_gamma   90.00
#
_symmetry.space_group_name_H-M   'P 1'
#
loop_
_entity.id
_entity.type
_entity.pdbx_description
1 polymer ?
#
loop_
_entity_poly.entity_id
_entity_poly.type
_entity_poly.pdbx_seq_one_letter_code
_entity_poly.pdbx_strand_id
1 'polypeptide(L)'
;MSVATEGVEEMLFEGARETRFSSKVTQICAKINELLEQVQKDDVVEINLPDELGMSEADARILEAIHSIYNAETIGNKILIKYDGGVKERIHRRLVNSAEAFNPAWFVDLM
;
A
#
# COMPACT_ATOMS: atom_id res chain seq x y z
N MET A 1 -19.78 -46.29 16.41
CA MET A 1 -18.85 -45.65 15.45
C MET A 1 -18.88 -44.16 15.74
N SER A 2 -17.85 -43.61 16.36
CA SER A 2 -17.76 -42.17 16.65
C SER A 2 -17.01 -41.51 15.50
N VAL A 3 -17.69 -40.62 14.78
CA VAL A 3 -17.13 -39.89 13.64
C VAL A 3 -16.37 -38.69 14.20
N ALA A 4 -15.09 -38.57 13.85
CA ALA A 4 -14.25 -37.43 14.20
C ALA A 4 -14.77 -36.16 13.52
N THR A 5 -15.36 -35.24 14.29
CA THR A 5 -15.91 -33.96 13.82
C THR A 5 -14.91 -32.80 13.89
N GLU A 6 -13.74 -33.03 14.51
CA GLU A 6 -12.77 -31.97 14.83
C GLU A 6 -12.20 -31.28 13.58
N GLY A 7 -12.03 -31.99 12.45
CA GLY A 7 -11.48 -31.41 11.22
C GLY A 7 -12.45 -30.53 10.41
N VAL A 8 -13.76 -30.63 10.63
CA VAL A 8 -14.76 -29.84 9.87
C VAL A 8 -14.99 -28.49 10.51
N GLU A 9 -14.97 -28.42 11.85
CA GLU A 9 -15.15 -27.19 12.60
C GLU A 9 -13.96 -26.23 12.42
N GLU A 10 -12.74 -26.76 12.38
CA GLU A 10 -11.52 -25.98 12.16
C GLU A 10 -11.50 -25.33 10.76
N MET A 11 -11.84 -26.09 9.71
CA MET A 11 -11.97 -25.55 8.34
C MET A 11 -13.02 -24.43 8.22
N LEU A 12 -14.18 -24.59 8.87
CA LEU A 12 -15.23 -23.57 8.84
C LEU A 12 -14.82 -22.29 9.59
N PHE A 13 -14.11 -22.45 10.70
CA PHE A 13 -13.64 -21.32 11.50
C PHE A 13 -12.50 -20.57 10.81
N GLU A 14 -11.60 -21.28 10.15
CA GLU A 14 -10.52 -20.69 9.36
C GLU A 14 -11.07 -19.95 8.13
N GLY A 15 -12.03 -20.54 7.40
CA GLY A 15 -12.76 -19.86 6.33
C GLY A 15 -13.52 -18.61 6.80
N ALA A 16 -14.10 -18.63 8.01
CA ALA A 16 -14.73 -17.45 8.61
C ALA A 16 -13.73 -16.34 8.99
N ARG A 17 -12.49 -16.69 9.33
CA ARG A 17 -11.41 -15.72 9.59
C ARG A 17 -10.88 -15.11 8.30
N GLU A 18 -10.67 -15.92 7.27
CA GLU A 18 -10.24 -15.48 5.93
C GLU A 18 -11.23 -14.47 5.33
N THR A 19 -12.52 -14.76 5.44
CA THR A 19 -13.59 -13.90 4.91
C THR A 19 -13.68 -12.57 5.67
N ARG A 20 -13.51 -12.59 7.00
CA ARG A 20 -13.44 -11.35 7.82
C ARG A 20 -12.20 -10.51 7.47
N PHE A 21 -11.05 -11.16 7.30
CA PHE A 21 -9.82 -10.51 6.87
C PHE A 21 -10.01 -9.81 5.52
N SER A 22 -10.47 -10.55 4.50
CA SER A 22 -10.70 -10.02 3.15
C SER A 22 -11.71 -8.87 3.13
N SER A 23 -12.81 -9.00 3.89
CA SER A 23 -13.80 -7.93 4.01
C SER A 23 -13.22 -6.66 4.61
N LYS A 24 -12.40 -6.78 5.66
CA LYS A 24 -11.80 -5.62 6.33
C LYS A 24 -10.76 -4.92 5.46
N VAL A 25 -9.89 -5.67 4.78
CA VAL A 25 -8.95 -5.12 3.79
C VAL A 25 -9.71 -4.37 2.69
N THR A 26 -10.77 -4.98 2.15
CA THR A 26 -11.59 -4.36 1.09
C THR A 26 -12.20 -3.03 1.54
N GLN A 27 -12.77 -2.97 2.75
CA GLN A 27 -13.35 -1.74 3.29
C GLN A 27 -12.31 -0.62 3.45
N ILE A 28 -11.13 -0.96 3.97
CA ILE A 28 -10.02 -0.02 4.14
C ILE A 28 -9.57 0.51 2.77
N CYS A 29 -9.33 -0.37 1.79
CA CYS A 29 -8.92 0.03 0.45
C CYS A 29 -9.94 0.96 -0.21
N ALA A 30 -11.23 0.66 -0.09
CA ALA A 30 -12.29 1.51 -0.61
C ALA A 30 -12.22 2.93 0.00
N LYS A 31 -12.00 3.02 1.31
CA LYS A 31 -11.91 4.32 1.98
C LYS A 31 -10.64 5.10 1.62
N ILE A 32 -9.50 4.41 1.50
CA ILE A 32 -8.25 5.01 1.04
C ILE A 32 -8.44 5.60 -0.36
N ASN A 33 -9.05 4.86 -1.29
CA ASN A 33 -9.28 5.33 -2.65
C ASN A 33 -10.18 6.57 -2.71
N GLU A 34 -11.28 6.56 -1.95
CA GLU A 34 -12.19 7.72 -1.84
C GLU A 34 -11.47 8.97 -1.33
N LEU A 35 -10.57 8.81 -0.35
CA LEU A 35 -9.81 9.92 0.22
C LEU A 35 -8.69 10.38 -0.74
N LEU A 36 -8.05 9.45 -1.46
CA LEU A 36 -7.03 9.76 -2.46
C LEU A 36 -7.56 10.59 -3.63
N GLU A 37 -8.83 10.43 -4.01
CA GLU A 37 -9.46 11.26 -5.05
C GLU A 37 -9.55 12.75 -4.66
N GLN A 38 -9.53 13.04 -3.36
CA GLN A 38 -9.70 14.39 -2.81
C GLN A 38 -8.36 15.09 -2.51
N VAL A 39 -7.23 14.38 -2.64
CA VAL A 39 -5.91 14.89 -2.24
C VAL A 39 -5.06 15.21 -3.48
N GLN A 40 -4.35 16.35 -3.46
CA GLN A 40 -3.32 16.62 -4.46
C GLN A 40 -2.16 15.63 -4.27
N LYS A 41 -1.78 14.96 -5.36
CA LYS A 41 -0.71 13.97 -5.36
C LYS A 41 0.65 14.67 -5.32
N ASP A 42 1.09 15.00 -4.11
CA ASP A 42 2.47 15.35 -3.78
C ASP A 42 3.34 14.07 -3.66
N ASP A 43 4.62 14.23 -3.33
CA ASP A 43 5.57 13.10 -3.18
C ASP A 43 5.16 12.11 -2.06
N VAL A 44 4.47 12.59 -1.01
CA VAL A 44 3.91 11.76 0.04
C VAL A 44 2.52 12.26 0.37
N VAL A 45 1.55 11.35 0.38
CA VAL A 45 0.16 11.65 0.75
C VAL A 45 -0.13 11.09 2.14
N GLU A 46 -0.54 11.97 3.05
CA GLU A 46 -1.03 11.60 4.38
C GLU A 46 -2.55 11.49 4.37
N ILE A 47 -3.08 10.34 4.79
CA ILE A 47 -4.52 10.07 4.90
C ILE A 47 -4.84 9.76 6.35
N ASN A 48 -5.82 10.47 6.89
CA ASN A 48 -6.38 10.17 8.21
C ASN A 48 -7.58 9.23 8.00
N LEU A 49 -7.46 7.98 8.46
CA LEU A 49 -8.57 7.05 8.44
C LEU A 49 -9.48 7.28 9.66
N PRO A 50 -10.80 7.08 9.52
CA PRO A 50 -11.72 7.15 10.65
C PRO A 50 -11.41 6.07 11.69
N ASP A 51 -11.57 6.43 12.96
CA ASP A 51 -11.32 5.53 14.11
C ASP A 51 -12.14 4.23 14.04
N GLU A 52 -13.32 4.28 13.41
CA GLU A 52 -14.23 3.15 13.20
C GLU A 52 -13.60 1.99 12.41
N LEU A 53 -12.59 2.26 11.57
CA LEU A 53 -11.84 1.21 10.88
C LEU A 53 -10.90 0.44 11.82
N GLY A 54 -10.60 0.99 13.00
CA GLY A 54 -9.80 0.36 14.04
C GLY A 54 -8.39 0.01 13.56
N MET A 55 -7.71 0.96 12.92
CA MET A 55 -6.38 0.73 12.34
C MET A 55 -5.27 0.57 13.38
N SER A 56 -5.35 1.33 14.46
CA SER A 56 -4.45 1.20 15.61
C SER A 56 -4.47 -0.20 16.25
N GLU A 57 -5.57 -0.94 16.09
CA GLU A 57 -5.76 -2.31 16.59
C GLU A 57 -5.82 -3.34 15.44
N ALA A 58 -5.47 -2.94 14.21
CA ALA A 58 -5.56 -3.83 13.07
C ALA A 58 -4.55 -4.98 13.19
N ASP A 59 -4.97 -6.17 12.76
CA ASP A 59 -4.11 -7.34 12.62
C ASP A 59 -2.91 -6.97 11.72
N ALA A 60 -1.70 -7.35 12.11
CA ALA A 60 -0.48 -7.10 11.34
C ALA A 60 -0.61 -7.55 9.87
N ARG A 61 -1.36 -8.62 9.60
CA ARG A 61 -1.65 -9.09 8.24
C ARG A 61 -2.43 -8.06 7.41
N ILE A 62 -3.33 -7.30 8.05
CA ILE A 62 -4.09 -6.25 7.37
C ILE A 62 -3.15 -5.10 7.03
N LEU A 63 -2.28 -4.71 7.98
CA LEU A 63 -1.30 -3.65 7.75
C LEU A 63 -0.32 -4.03 6.63
N GLU A 64 0.16 -5.27 6.60
CA GLU A 64 1.02 -5.80 5.54
C GLU A 64 0.31 -5.81 4.17
N ALA A 65 -0.97 -6.20 4.12
CA ALA A 65 -1.75 -6.15 2.90
C ALA A 65 -1.89 -4.71 2.37
N ILE A 66 -2.18 -3.75 3.24
CA ILE A 66 -2.28 -2.33 2.86
C ILE A 66 -0.93 -1.79 2.40
N HIS A 67 0.16 -2.12 3.10
CA HIS A 67 1.52 -1.77 2.69
C HIS A 67 1.82 -2.31 1.29
N SER A 68 1.51 -3.58 1.02
CA SER A 68 1.76 -4.19 -0.28
C SER A 68 0.93 -3.59 -1.42
N ILE A 69 -0.31 -3.15 -1.15
CA ILE A 69 -1.19 -2.58 -2.19
C ILE A 69 -0.77 -1.15 -2.55
N TYR A 70 -0.40 -0.35 -1.54
CA TYR A 70 -0.20 1.10 -1.72
C TYR A 70 1.25 1.57 -1.56
N ASN A 71 2.19 0.68 -1.20
CA ASN A 71 3.54 1.04 -0.76
C ASN A 71 3.50 2.11 0.35
N ALA A 72 2.75 1.79 1.40
CA ALA A 72 2.33 2.74 2.42
C ALA A 72 2.80 2.35 3.82
N GLU A 73 3.08 3.35 4.66
CA GLU A 73 3.36 3.14 6.08
C GLU A 73 2.16 3.53 6.93
N THR A 74 1.92 2.79 8.01
CA THR A 74 0.80 3.02 8.93
C THR A 74 1.31 3.51 10.28
N ILE A 75 0.76 4.62 10.78
CA ILE A 75 1.11 5.21 12.07
C ILE A 75 -0.18 5.55 12.81
N GLY A 76 -0.58 4.68 13.74
CA GLY A 76 -1.90 4.77 14.37
C GLY A 76 -3.02 4.66 13.33
N ASN A 77 -3.90 5.66 13.27
CA ASN A 77 -4.97 5.72 12.25
C ASN A 77 -4.57 6.52 11.00
N LYS A 78 -3.29 6.86 10.85
CA LYS A 78 -2.76 7.58 9.70
C LYS A 78 -2.08 6.61 8.73
N ILE A 79 -2.27 6.86 7.44
CA ILE A 79 -1.55 6.18 6.36
C ILE A 79 -0.72 7.20 5.60
N LEU A 80 0.56 6.88 5.43
CA LEU A 80 1.50 7.63 4.63
C LEU A 80 1.77 6.85 3.34
N ILE A 81 1.19 7.30 2.23
CA ILE A 81 1.37 6.69 0.92
C ILE A 81 2.53 7.41 0.22
N LYS A 82 3.61 6.68 -0.05
CA LYS A 82 4.70 7.20 -0.87
C LYS A 82 4.30 7.09 -2.33
N TYR A 83 4.03 8.23 -2.95
CA TYR A 83 4.07 8.29 -4.40
C TYR A 83 5.54 8.36 -4.80
N ASP A 84 5.99 7.50 -5.72
CA ASP A 84 7.21 7.81 -6.45
C ASP A 84 6.85 9.00 -7.34
N GLY A 85 6.92 10.19 -6.75
CA GLY A 85 6.44 11.40 -7.36
C GLY A 85 7.21 11.66 -8.64
N GLY A 86 6.55 12.29 -9.61
CA GLY A 86 7.23 12.84 -10.77
C GLY A 86 8.39 13.76 -10.39
N VAL A 87 8.52 14.20 -9.13
CA VAL A 87 9.68 14.92 -8.58
C VAL A 87 10.95 14.08 -8.56
N LYS A 88 10.93 12.81 -8.11
CA LYS A 88 12.11 11.94 -8.19
C LYS A 88 12.50 11.76 -9.65
N GLU A 89 11.53 11.49 -10.50
CA GLU A 89 11.71 11.34 -11.94
C GLU A 89 12.20 12.66 -12.60
N ARG A 90 11.76 13.82 -12.10
CA ARG A 90 12.17 15.16 -12.56
C ARG A 90 13.57 15.53 -12.08
N ILE A 91 13.94 15.17 -10.86
CA ILE A 91 15.32 15.31 -10.35
C ILE A 91 16.23 14.40 -11.16
N HIS A 92 15.82 13.14 -11.38
CA HIS A 92 16.56 12.18 -12.20
C HIS A 92 16.74 12.72 -13.62
N ARG A 93 15.67 13.22 -14.26
CA ARG A 93 15.72 13.82 -15.60
C ARG A 93 16.60 15.07 -15.65
N ARG A 94 16.54 15.94 -14.63
CA ARG A 94 17.43 17.12 -14.55
C ARG A 94 18.89 16.72 -14.41
N LEU A 95 19.19 15.69 -13.62
CA LEU A 95 20.54 15.16 -13.47
C LEU A 95 21.05 14.53 -14.77
N VAL A 96 20.23 13.69 -15.43
CA VAL A 96 20.57 13.10 -16.74
C VAL A 96 20.81 14.18 -17.78
N ASN A 97 19.89 15.13 -17.95
CA ASN A 97 20.05 16.23 -18.90
C ASN A 97 21.30 17.08 -18.61
N SER A 98 21.61 17.30 -17.31
CA SER A 98 22.82 18.03 -16.92
C SER A 98 24.10 17.23 -17.21
N ALA A 99 24.07 15.92 -17.01
CA ALA A 99 25.21 15.03 -17.29
C ALA A 99 25.45 14.90 -18.79
N GLU A 100 24.39 14.71 -19.59
CA GLU A 100 24.45 14.69 -21.05
C GLU A 100 24.96 16.01 -21.62
N ALA A 101 24.50 17.16 -21.11
CA ALA A 101 24.97 18.47 -21.54
C ALA A 101 26.46 18.69 -21.22
N PHE A 102 26.95 18.13 -20.12
CA PHE A 102 28.35 18.30 -19.71
C PHE A 102 29.29 17.31 -20.42
N ASN A 103 28.83 16.09 -20.67
CA ASN A 103 29.58 15.10 -21.44
C ASN A 103 28.64 14.18 -22.24
N PRO A 104 28.32 14.55 -23.48
CA PRO A 104 27.43 13.76 -24.34
C PRO A 104 27.99 12.37 -24.62
N ALA A 105 29.32 12.20 -24.57
CA ALA A 105 30.00 10.95 -24.88
C ALA A 105 29.78 9.85 -23.83
N TRP A 106 29.34 10.20 -22.61
CA TRP A 106 29.10 9.23 -21.54
C TRP A 106 27.90 8.31 -21.77
N PHE A 107 26.96 8.72 -22.62
CA PHE A 107 25.73 7.97 -22.92
C PHE A 107 25.61 7.57 -24.38
N VAL A 108 26.73 7.61 -25.13
CA VAL A 108 26.77 7.08 -26.49
C VAL A 108 26.72 5.56 -26.38
N ASP A 109 25.56 5.00 -26.66
CA ASP A 109 25.41 3.58 -26.93
C ASP A 109 26.27 3.29 -28.17
N LEU A 110 27.31 2.48 -27.99
CA LEU A 110 28.10 1.93 -29.09
C LEU A 110 27.22 0.90 -29.80
N MET A 111 26.42 1.36 -30.77
CA MET A 111 25.84 0.52 -31.81
C MET A 111 26.36 0.94 -33.19
#